data_AF-A0A940H466-F1
#
_entry.id   AF-A0A940H466-F1
#
_cell.length_a   1.000
_cell.length_b   1.000
_cell.length_c   1.000
_cell.angle_alpha   90.00
_cell.angle_beta   90.00
_cell.angle_gamma   90.00
#
_symmetry.space_group_name_H-M   'P 1'
#
loop_
_entity.id
_entity.type
_entity.pdbx_description
1 polymer ?
#
loop_
_entity_poly.entity_id
_entity_poly.type
_entity_poly.pdbx_seq_one_letter_code
_entity_poly.pdbx_strand_id
1 'polypeptide(L)'
;MSRTSPIRTLLRRAGLPAAVLIAVSFFGYNAVLGPTGILAARDFQAELAQKNVEFAALDKKRATLKNRVDLLDPRRGADPDMVEELVRKQLNVARPDEVIIPLKK
;
A
#
# COMPACT_ATOMS: atom_id res chain seq x y z
N MET A 1 57.46 38.21 -25.89
CA MET A 1 57.30 37.38 -24.67
C MET A 1 55.89 37.61 -24.12
N SER A 2 54.95 36.72 -24.43
CA SER A 2 53.57 36.82 -23.93
C SER A 2 53.54 36.46 -22.44
N ARG A 3 53.28 37.46 -21.58
CA ARG A 3 53.03 37.24 -20.16
C ARG A 3 51.70 36.49 -20.02
N THR A 4 51.77 35.17 -19.86
CA THR A 4 50.62 34.37 -19.45
C THR A 4 50.23 34.80 -18.04
N SER A 5 49.03 35.38 -17.90
CA SER A 5 48.51 35.81 -16.60
C SER A 5 48.40 34.60 -15.65
N PRO A 6 48.99 34.65 -14.44
CA PRO A 6 49.00 33.52 -13.50
C PRO A 6 47.59 33.10 -13.08
N ILE A 7 46.65 34.06 -13.06
CA ILE A 7 45.23 33.83 -12.75
C ILE A 7 44.56 32.94 -13.79
N ARG A 8 44.90 33.10 -15.07
CA ARG A 8 44.31 32.31 -16.16
C ARG A 8 44.74 30.84 -16.09
N THR A 9 45.98 30.58 -15.66
CA THR A 9 46.50 29.22 -15.45
C THR A 9 45.87 28.56 -14.22
N LEU A 10 45.69 29.31 -13.13
CA LEU A 10 44.98 28.85 -11.93
C LEU A 10 43.52 28.49 -12.21
N LEU A 11 42.78 29.38 -12.88
CA LEU A 11 41.38 29.13 -13.27
C LEU A 11 41.25 27.91 -14.18
N ARG A 12 42.15 27.72 -15.13
CA ARG A 12 42.13 26.57 -16.04
C ARG A 12 42.42 25.24 -15.31
N ARG A 13 43.21 25.27 -14.24
CA ARG A 13 43.53 24.09 -13.42
C ARG A 13 42.44 23.79 -12.38
N ALA A 14 41.78 24.84 -11.87
CA ALA A 14 40.72 24.75 -10.88
C ALA A 14 39.31 24.50 -11.48
N GLY A 15 39.13 24.74 -12.78
CA GLY A 15 37.83 24.58 -13.43
C GLY A 15 37.24 23.17 -13.35
N LEU A 16 38.06 22.14 -13.61
CA LEU A 16 37.61 20.74 -13.55
C LEU A 16 37.20 20.32 -12.12
N PRO A 17 38.03 20.51 -11.06
CA PRO A 17 37.62 20.12 -9.71
C PRO A 17 36.42 20.94 -9.21
N ALA A 18 36.31 22.23 -9.57
CA ALA A 18 35.14 23.03 -9.21
C ALA A 18 33.86 22.50 -9.87
N ALA A 19 33.91 22.14 -11.16
CA ALA A 19 32.76 21.55 -11.86
C ALA A 19 32.34 20.21 -11.24
N VAL A 20 33.31 19.36 -10.85
CA VAL A 20 33.02 18.10 -10.16
C VAL A 20 32.36 18.35 -8.81
N LEU A 21 32.85 19.29 -8.01
CA LEU A 21 32.24 19.62 -6.72
C LEU A 21 30.81 20.15 -6.87
N ILE A 22 30.54 20.97 -7.89
CA ILE A 22 29.18 21.45 -8.19
C ILE A 22 28.28 20.27 -8.56
N ALA A 23 28.74 19.37 -9.43
CA ALA A 23 27.96 18.20 -9.83
C ALA A 23 27.66 17.29 -8.63
N VAL A 24 28.66 16.97 -7.81
CA VAL A 24 28.49 16.15 -6.60
C VAL A 24 27.54 16.82 -5.62
N SER A 25 27.64 18.14 -5.43
CA SER A 25 26.73 18.89 -4.55
C SER A 25 25.29 18.88 -5.08
N PHE A 26 25.11 19.02 -6.40
CA PHE A 26 23.80 18.96 -7.04
C PHE A 26 23.16 17.58 -6.87
N PHE A 27 23.90 16.50 -7.15
CA PHE A 27 23.39 15.14 -6.99
C PHE A 27 23.17 14.79 -5.51
N GLY A 28 24.07 15.20 -4.62
CA GLY A 28 23.92 15.01 -3.18
C GLY A 28 22.69 15.72 -2.62
N TYR A 29 22.47 16.98 -3.03
CA TYR A 29 21.27 17.74 -2.66
C TYR A 29 20.00 17.05 -3.17
N ASN A 30 19.97 16.64 -4.45
CA ASN A 30 18.82 15.94 -5.01
C ASN A 30 18.59 14.55 -4.40
N ALA A 31 19.64 13.84 -3.97
CA ALA A 31 19.48 12.55 -3.31
C ALA A 31 18.84 12.69 -1.90
N VAL A 32 19.04 13.83 -1.25
CA VAL A 32 18.47 14.11 0.08
C VAL A 32 17.09 14.76 -0.02
N LEU A 33 16.95 15.84 -0.80
CA LEU A 33 15.72 16.65 -0.91
C LEU A 33 14.88 16.35 -2.15
N GLY A 34 15.32 15.43 -3.01
CA GLY A 34 14.56 15.05 -4.20
C GLY A 34 13.27 14.28 -3.86
N PRO A 35 12.35 14.19 -4.83
CA PRO A 35 11.05 13.54 -4.63
C PRO A 35 11.15 12.03 -4.35
N THR A 36 12.24 11.38 -4.75
CA THR A 36 12.57 9.98 -4.42
C THR A 36 13.75 9.88 -3.45
N GLY A 37 14.08 10.98 -2.79
CA GLY A 37 15.21 11.06 -1.87
C GLY A 37 14.98 10.33 -0.56
N ILE A 38 16.03 10.33 0.27
CA ILE A 38 16.03 9.62 1.56
C ILE A 38 14.94 10.13 2.51
N LEU A 39 14.58 11.42 2.44
CA LEU A 39 13.49 11.98 3.24
C LEU A 39 12.13 11.42 2.78
N ALA A 40 11.84 11.48 1.47
CA ALA A 40 10.58 10.99 0.92
C ALA A 40 10.41 9.47 1.10
N ALA A 41 11.51 8.71 1.14
CA ALA A 41 11.48 7.27 1.42
C ALA A 41 10.77 6.94 2.74
N ARG A 42 10.84 7.80 3.76
CA ARG A 42 10.12 7.57 5.03
C ARG A 42 8.62 7.69 4.87
N ASP A 43 8.18 8.72 4.16
CA ASP A 43 6.75 8.96 3.91
C ASP A 43 6.16 7.84 3.05
N PHE A 44 6.89 7.38 2.03
CA PHE A 44 6.48 6.22 1.23
C PHE A 44 6.36 4.94 2.07
N GLN A 45 7.27 4.71 3.02
CA GLN A 45 7.15 3.53 3.90
C GLN A 45 5.94 3.63 4.83
N ALA A 46 5.62 4.83 5.32
CA ALA A 46 4.42 5.06 6.12
C ALA A 46 3.14 4.84 5.29
N GLU A 47 3.09 5.34 4.07
CA GLU A 47 1.97 5.13 3.14
C GLU A 47 1.82 3.65 2.79
N LEU A 48 2.91 2.96 2.48
CA LEU A 48 2.91 1.52 2.23
C LEU A 48 2.39 0.74 3.45
N ALA A 49 2.80 1.11 4.66
CA ALA A 49 2.32 0.46 5.87
C ALA A 49 0.79 0.64 6.03
N GLN A 50 0.27 1.85 5.79
CA GLN A 50 -1.18 2.11 5.84
C GLN A 50 -1.93 1.30 4.79
N LYS A 51 -1.43 1.28 3.55
CA LYS A 51 -2.05 0.53 2.46
C LYS A 51 -2.01 -0.98 2.68
N ASN A 52 -0.95 -1.49 3.30
CA ASN A 52 -0.87 -2.90 3.68
C ASN A 52 -1.90 -3.28 4.77
N VAL A 53 -2.17 -2.39 5.72
CA VAL A 53 -3.23 -2.61 6.72
C VAL A 53 -4.61 -2.64 6.05
N GLU A 54 -4.88 -1.70 5.15
CA GLU A 54 -6.12 -1.65 4.36
C GLU A 54 -6.29 -2.93 3.53
N PHE A 55 -5.21 -3.35 2.85
CA PHE A 55 -5.17 -4.58 2.08
C PHE A 55 -5.46 -5.82 2.94
N ALA A 56 -4.81 -5.96 4.09
CA ALA A 56 -5.03 -7.10 4.98
C ALA A 56 -6.49 -7.19 5.46
N ALA A 57 -7.11 -6.04 5.76
CA ALA A 57 -8.53 -5.99 6.14
C ALA A 57 -9.45 -6.41 4.99
N LEU A 58 -9.17 -5.94 3.77
CA LEU A 58 -9.93 -6.30 2.57
C LEU A 58 -9.74 -7.77 2.19
N ASP A 59 -8.54 -8.28 2.28
CA ASP A 59 -8.23 -9.68 1.98
C ASP A 59 -8.95 -10.63 2.94
N LYS A 60 -9.00 -10.30 4.24
CA LYS A 60 -9.79 -11.06 5.23
C LYS A 60 -11.28 -11.06 4.90
N LYS A 61 -11.85 -9.91 4.49
CA LYS A 61 -13.25 -9.82 4.05
C LYS A 61 -13.49 -10.67 2.81
N ARG A 62 -12.58 -10.60 1.83
CA ARG A 62 -12.62 -11.41 0.62
C ARG A 62 -12.57 -12.90 0.93
N ALA A 63 -11.68 -13.34 1.80
CA ALA A 63 -11.57 -14.74 2.21
C ALA A 63 -12.87 -15.24 2.88
N THR A 64 -13.47 -14.42 3.74
CA THR A 64 -14.75 -14.74 4.40
C THR A 64 -15.88 -14.87 3.38
N LEU A 65 -15.97 -13.94 2.43
CA LEU A 65 -16.98 -13.99 1.37
C LEU A 65 -16.77 -15.18 0.44
N LYS A 66 -15.52 -15.45 0.07
CA LYS A 66 -15.16 -16.60 -0.75
C LYS A 66 -15.60 -17.91 -0.07
N ASN A 67 -15.33 -18.05 1.23
CA ASN A 67 -15.78 -19.23 1.98
C ASN A 67 -17.31 -19.37 1.94
N ARG A 68 -18.06 -18.29 2.13
CA ARG A 68 -19.54 -18.33 2.05
C ARG A 68 -20.05 -18.70 0.66
N VAL A 69 -19.43 -18.16 -0.40
CA VAL A 69 -19.78 -18.51 -1.78
C VAL A 69 -19.49 -19.97 -2.06
N ASP A 70 -18.33 -20.46 -1.62
CA ASP A 70 -17.93 -21.85 -1.81
C ASP A 70 -18.87 -22.81 -1.04
N LEU A 71 -19.39 -22.42 0.13
CA LEU A 71 -20.40 -23.17 0.89
C LEU A 71 -21.80 -23.17 0.24
N LEU A 72 -22.10 -22.19 -0.61
CA LEU A 72 -23.38 -22.09 -1.32
C LEU A 72 -23.29 -22.62 -2.76
N ASP A 73 -22.18 -23.26 -3.14
CA ASP A 73 -21.98 -23.74 -4.51
C ASP A 73 -23.01 -24.83 -4.87
N PRO A 74 -23.93 -24.58 -5.82
CA PRO A 74 -24.95 -25.54 -6.21
C PRO A 74 -24.38 -26.80 -6.87
N ARG A 75 -23.12 -26.78 -7.33
CA ARG A 75 -22.47 -27.94 -7.94
C ARG A 75 -22.02 -28.99 -6.93
N ARG A 76 -21.77 -28.59 -5.68
CA ARG A 76 -21.31 -29.48 -4.59
C ARG A 76 -22.41 -29.81 -3.59
N GLY A 77 -23.60 -29.22 -3.75
CA GLY A 77 -24.65 -29.21 -2.74
C GLY A 77 -24.41 -28.04 -1.78
N ALA A 78 -25.33 -27.07 -1.79
CA ALA A 78 -25.26 -25.94 -0.87
C ALA A 78 -25.38 -26.44 0.57
N ASP A 79 -24.57 -25.88 1.47
CA ASP A 79 -24.57 -26.22 2.89
C ASP A 79 -25.97 -25.95 3.50
N PRO A 80 -26.65 -26.99 4.02
CA PRO A 80 -28.02 -26.87 4.52
C PRO A 80 -28.13 -25.90 5.70
N ASP A 81 -27.12 -25.82 6.58
CA ASP A 81 -27.14 -24.94 7.74
C ASP A 81 -27.01 -23.47 7.30
N MET A 82 -26.14 -23.19 6.32
CA MET A 82 -25.97 -21.86 5.74
C MET A 82 -27.24 -21.40 4.99
N VAL A 83 -27.89 -22.31 4.27
CA VAL A 83 -29.16 -22.03 3.58
C VAL A 83 -30.26 -21.72 4.60
N GLU A 84 -30.40 -22.52 5.66
CA GLU A 84 -31.38 -22.31 6.72
C GLU A 84 -31.18 -20.96 7.42
N GLU A 85 -29.92 -20.61 7.73
CA GLU A 85 -29.57 -19.31 8.32
C GLU A 85 -29.95 -18.14 7.40
N LEU A 86 -29.64 -18.23 6.10
CA LEU A 86 -29.94 -17.17 5.13
C LEU A 86 -31.44 -17.00 4.88
N VAL A 87 -32.18 -18.11 4.80
CA VAL A 87 -33.64 -18.11 4.65
C VAL A 87 -34.30 -17.42 5.85
N ARG A 88 -33.89 -17.76 7.08
CA ARG A 88 -34.37 -17.08 8.29
C ARG A 88 -34.01 -15.60 8.31
N LYS A 89 -32.76 -15.24 7.97
CA LYS A 89 -32.30 -13.84 8.02
C LYS A 89 -32.91 -12.94 6.94
N GLN A 90 -33.04 -13.44 5.71
CA GLN A 90 -33.46 -12.61 4.57
C GLN A 90 -34.97 -12.65 4.33
N LEU A 91 -35.59 -13.81 4.56
CA LEU A 91 -37.00 -14.04 4.24
C LEU A 91 -37.88 -14.10 5.49
N ASN A 92 -37.30 -14.07 6.69
CA ASN A 92 -37.99 -14.12 7.98
C ASN A 92 -39.00 -15.27 8.09
N VAL A 93 -38.69 -16.39 7.43
CA VAL A 93 -39.46 -17.63 7.46
C VAL A 93 -38.82 -18.59 8.43
N ALA A 94 -39.65 -19.16 9.30
CA ALA A 94 -39.31 -20.23 10.23
C ALA A 94 -40.15 -21.47 9.89
N ARG A 95 -39.67 -22.66 10.24
CA ARG A 95 -40.49 -23.86 10.05
C ARG A 95 -41.69 -23.86 11.01
N PRO A 96 -42.80 -24.54 10.65
CA PRO A 96 -44.01 -24.56 11.48
C PRO A 96 -43.81 -25.10 12.91
N ASP A 97 -42.76 -25.89 13.12
CA ASP A 97 -42.39 -26.55 14.38
C ASP A 97 -41.31 -25.79 15.18
N GLU A 98 -40.87 -24.61 14.74
CA GLU A 98 -39.83 -23.83 15.38
C GLU A 98 -40.38 -22.78 16.38
N VAL A 99 -39.69 -22.61 17.52
CA VAL A 99 -40.04 -21.62 18.55
C VAL A 99 -39.01 -20.48 18.56
N ILE A 100 -39.46 -19.23 18.39
CA ILE A 100 -38.59 -18.04 18.41
C ILE A 100 -38.44 -17.53 19.85
N ILE A 101 -37.21 -17.49 20.35
CA ILE A 101 -36.88 -16.95 21.67
C ILE A 101 -36.26 -15.55 21.51
N PRO A 102 -36.96 -14.46 21.85
CA PRO A 102 -36.40 -13.12 21.77
C PRO A 102 -35.34 -12.91 22.87
N LEU A 103 -34.14 -12.51 22.47
CA LEU A 103 -33.07 -12.16 23.41
C LEU A 103 -33.34 -10.77 24.00
N LYS A 104 -33.33 -10.66 25.34
CA LYS A 104 -33.42 -9.38 26.05
C LYS A 104 -32.12 -8.60 25.82
N LYS A 105 -32.24 -7.35 25.36
CA LYS A 105 -31.12 -6.41 25.23
C LYS A 105 -30.48 -6.12 26.58
#